data_AF-A0A833AL45-F1
#
_entry.id   AF-A0A833AL45-F1
#
_cell.length_a   1.000
_cell.length_b   1.000
_cell.length_c   1.000
_cell.angle_alpha   90.00
_cell.angle_beta   90.00
_cell.angle_gamma   90.00
#
_symmetry.space_group_name_H-M   'P 1'
#
loop_
_entity.id
_entity.type
_entity.pdbx_description
1 polymer ?
#
loop_
_entity_poly.entity_id
_entity_poly.type
_entity_poly.pdbx_seq_one_letter_code
_entity_poly.pdbx_strand_id
1 'polypeptide(L)'
;KLKNWKLSDAQIDHVIELGKPQENFPILADISGVVLNKRVKLGDHVHTGSSLFEVADLSKIWVLFDVYESDMPWIKTGDAVAITIQSLPGEKFSGKISFIDPVINPKTRVARARIELKNPGQRLKPEMFANGLVKSPLKGSEPALVVPKSAVMWTGERSVVYVKNTSATNVGFALREVTLGPGLGDSYVIKDGLQEGEEIATNGTFSIDAAAQLAGKPSMMNPEGGAQSMGHNHGDMNMQDGEMKRPHSDRITLGSQAKQVIVILFDKYLKLKDALTKDNREAAIGAATELSTYLEKVKMSVFKGDAHIQWMKHGEPIKTGSLAIAKSKDLVAARKQFIDLSIHVITLAKRFGPFDKPLFVQFCPMADENRGAEWLSRESEIRNPYFGDSMLMCGEVRQSIK
;
A
#
# COMPACT_ATOMS: atom_id res chain seq x y z
N LYS A 1 -0.31 57.88 -1.22
CA LYS A 1 0.43 57.22 -0.10
C LYS A 1 -0.50 56.38 0.76
N LEU A 2 -1.56 56.94 1.38
CA LEU A 2 -2.50 56.18 2.23
C LEU A 2 -3.17 54.97 1.53
N LYS A 3 -3.50 55.08 0.23
CA LYS A 3 -3.99 53.93 -0.56
C LYS A 3 -3.00 52.75 -0.64
N ASN A 4 -1.69 53.00 -0.56
CA ASN A 4 -0.68 51.92 -0.55
C ASN A 4 -0.70 51.14 0.76
N TRP A 5 -1.26 51.72 1.82
CA TRP A 5 -1.52 51.06 3.10
C TRP A 5 -2.91 50.41 3.14
N LYS A 6 -3.59 50.32 1.99
CA LYS A 6 -4.91 49.69 1.83
C LYS A 6 -6.03 50.35 2.65
N LEU A 7 -5.87 51.61 3.06
CA LEU A 7 -7.00 52.38 3.61
C LEU A 7 -8.07 52.56 2.53
N SER A 8 -9.32 52.36 2.91
CA SER A 8 -10.47 52.60 2.04
C SER A 8 -10.64 54.09 1.73
N ASP A 9 -11.32 54.42 0.64
CA ASP A 9 -11.59 55.81 0.26
C ASP A 9 -12.35 56.55 1.38
N ALA A 10 -13.36 55.91 1.99
CA ALA A 10 -14.08 56.47 3.14
C ALA A 10 -13.18 56.78 4.35
N GLN A 11 -12.16 55.95 4.63
CA GLN A 11 -11.19 56.23 5.70
C GLN A 11 -10.29 57.42 5.35
N ILE A 12 -9.90 57.54 4.08
CA ILE A 12 -9.06 58.64 3.61
C ILE A 12 -9.84 59.96 3.67
N ASP A 13 -11.09 59.97 3.19
CA ASP A 13 -11.97 61.13 3.21
C ASP A 13 -12.23 61.59 4.65
N HIS A 14 -12.47 60.65 5.57
CA HIS A 14 -12.65 60.96 7.00
C HIS A 14 -11.40 61.60 7.62
N VAL A 15 -10.20 61.12 7.29
CA VAL A 15 -8.93 61.71 7.76
C VAL A 15 -8.75 63.13 7.23
N ILE A 16 -9.17 63.38 5.98
CA ILE A 16 -9.11 64.71 5.36
C ILE A 16 -10.11 65.67 6.02
N GLU A 17 -11.37 65.24 6.22
CA GLU A 17 -12.43 66.04 6.85
C GLU A 17 -12.08 66.46 8.29
N LEU A 18 -11.41 65.59 9.04
CA LEU A 18 -11.01 65.90 10.42
C LEU A 18 -9.95 67.02 10.53
N GLY A 19 -9.17 67.26 9.47
CA GLY A 19 -8.15 68.31 9.42
C GLY A 19 -7.04 68.21 10.46
N LYS A 20 -6.92 67.08 11.18
CA LYS A 20 -5.93 66.85 12.26
C LYS A 20 -5.21 65.51 12.05
N PRO A 21 -3.89 65.43 12.33
CA PRO A 21 -3.14 64.17 12.25
C PRO A 21 -3.78 63.07 13.09
N GLN A 22 -3.97 61.88 12.51
CA GLN A 22 -4.47 60.70 13.20
C GLN A 22 -3.32 59.76 13.55
N GLU A 23 -3.15 59.47 14.83
CA GLU A 23 -2.13 58.53 15.30
C GLU A 23 -2.62 57.08 15.27
N ASN A 24 -3.95 56.88 15.39
CA ASN A 24 -4.59 55.57 15.43
C ASN A 24 -5.70 55.49 14.38
N PHE A 25 -5.75 54.39 13.63
CA PHE A 25 -6.84 54.10 12.71
C PHE A 25 -7.05 52.58 12.59
N PRO A 26 -8.29 52.13 12.32
CA PRO A 26 -8.56 50.72 12.13
C PRO A 26 -7.98 50.22 10.79
N ILE A 27 -7.36 49.05 10.81
CA ILE A 27 -7.01 48.31 9.59
C ILE A 27 -8.19 47.38 9.29
N LEU A 28 -8.86 47.61 8.16
CA LEU A 28 -10.00 46.83 7.70
C LEU A 28 -9.54 45.75 6.70
N ALA A 29 -10.34 44.70 6.55
CA ALA A 29 -10.10 43.69 5.52
C ALA A 29 -10.28 44.30 4.12
N ASP A 30 -9.34 44.04 3.23
CA ASP A 30 -9.37 44.51 1.83
C ASP A 30 -10.18 43.59 0.91
N ILE A 31 -10.50 42.38 1.38
CA ILE A 31 -11.36 41.42 0.71
C ILE A 31 -12.40 40.84 1.67
N SER A 32 -13.54 40.43 1.11
CA SER A 32 -14.50 39.58 1.84
C SER A 32 -13.99 38.15 1.88
N GLY A 33 -14.09 37.49 3.05
CA GLY A 33 -13.60 36.13 3.19
C GLY A 33 -13.62 35.62 4.62
N VAL A 34 -12.93 34.51 4.85
CA VAL A 34 -12.76 33.88 6.15
C VAL A 34 -11.35 34.15 6.66
N VAL A 35 -11.21 34.50 7.93
CA VAL A 35 -9.89 34.62 8.59
C VAL A 35 -9.34 33.22 8.82
N LEU A 36 -8.31 32.84 8.06
CA LEU A 36 -7.60 31.57 8.18
C LEU A 36 -6.66 31.56 9.38
N ASN A 37 -5.92 32.65 9.57
CA ASN A 37 -4.97 32.80 10.66
C ASN A 37 -5.08 34.20 11.29
N LYS A 38 -5.08 34.25 12.62
CA LYS A 38 -4.95 35.47 13.42
C LYS A 38 -3.63 35.41 14.17
N ARG A 39 -2.66 36.24 13.78
CA ARG A 39 -1.27 36.23 14.28
C ARG A 39 -0.99 37.32 15.32
N VAL A 40 -2.00 38.11 15.68
CA VAL A 40 -1.87 39.24 16.60
C VAL A 40 -2.96 39.20 17.68
N LYS A 41 -2.60 39.63 18.88
CA LYS A 41 -3.48 39.84 20.04
C LYS A 41 -3.32 41.25 20.59
N LEU A 42 -4.26 41.66 21.43
CA LEU A 42 -4.20 42.95 22.09
C LEU A 42 -2.97 43.01 23.00
N GLY A 43 -2.19 44.09 22.89
CA GLY A 43 -0.94 44.28 23.64
C GLY A 43 0.32 43.82 22.89
N ASP A 44 0.17 43.11 21.78
CA ASP A 44 1.32 42.70 20.97
C ASP A 44 1.93 43.92 20.26
N HIS A 45 3.27 43.95 20.22
CA HIS A 45 4.00 44.88 19.36
C HIS A 45 4.13 44.29 17.96
N VAL A 46 3.83 45.08 16.93
CA VAL A 46 3.85 44.66 15.52
C VAL A 46 4.85 45.47 14.74
N HIS A 47 5.55 44.82 13.81
CA HIS A 47 6.53 45.48 12.94
C HIS A 47 5.98 45.67 11.53
N THR A 48 6.56 46.61 10.78
CA THR A 48 6.25 46.78 9.36
C THR A 48 6.56 45.48 8.61
N GLY A 49 5.58 44.97 7.86
CA GLY A 49 5.68 43.71 7.13
C GLY A 49 5.22 42.48 7.92
N SER A 50 4.90 42.62 9.21
CA SER A 50 4.28 41.54 9.97
C SER A 50 2.87 41.22 9.43
N SER A 51 2.60 39.95 9.13
CA SER A 51 1.26 39.49 8.78
C SER A 51 0.41 39.43 10.05
N LEU A 52 -0.65 40.23 10.10
CA LEU A 52 -1.57 40.30 11.25
C LEU A 52 -2.70 39.27 11.13
N PHE A 53 -3.28 39.19 9.93
CA PHE A 53 -4.35 38.29 9.57
C PHE A 53 -4.08 37.67 8.21
N GLU A 54 -4.60 36.49 8.00
CA GLU A 54 -4.67 35.82 6.70
C GLU A 54 -6.14 35.62 6.38
N VAL A 55 -6.60 36.22 5.29
CA VAL A 55 -8.00 36.19 4.88
C VAL A 55 -8.07 35.55 3.50
N ALA A 56 -9.00 34.63 3.31
CA ALA A 56 -9.23 33.97 2.03
C ALA A 56 -10.69 34.05 1.61
N ASP A 57 -10.92 34.39 0.34
CA ASP A 57 -12.23 34.20 -0.29
C ASP A 57 -12.41 32.71 -0.64
N LEU A 58 -13.40 32.07 -0.02
CA LEU A 58 -13.74 30.66 -0.21
C LEU A 58 -14.89 30.46 -1.20
N SER A 59 -15.34 31.50 -1.91
CA SER A 59 -16.43 31.43 -2.90
C SER A 59 -16.12 30.48 -4.07
N LYS A 60 -14.83 30.35 -4.40
CA LYS A 60 -14.28 29.35 -5.32
C LYS A 60 -13.16 28.63 -4.60
N ILE A 61 -13.07 27.33 -4.82
CA ILE A 61 -12.00 26.51 -4.27
C ILE A 61 -11.28 25.77 -5.37
N TRP A 62 -10.01 25.48 -5.12
CA TRP A 62 -9.23 24.60 -5.96
C TRP A 62 -9.25 23.20 -5.39
N VAL A 63 -9.53 22.23 -6.25
CA VAL A 63 -9.32 20.82 -5.98
C VAL A 63 -8.07 20.41 -6.73
N LEU A 64 -7.09 19.90 -5.99
CA LEU A 64 -5.81 19.44 -6.51
C LEU A 64 -5.81 17.92 -6.51
N PHE A 65 -5.56 17.33 -7.68
CA PHE A 65 -5.39 15.89 -7.84
C PHE A 65 -3.95 15.58 -8.21
N ASP A 66 -3.39 14.54 -7.60
CA ASP A 66 -2.09 14.03 -7.97
C ASP A 66 -2.23 13.11 -9.19
N VAL A 67 -1.48 13.43 -10.24
CA VAL A 67 -1.44 12.68 -11.50
C VAL A 67 -0.10 12.00 -11.62
N TYR A 68 -0.10 10.67 -11.65
CA TYR A 68 1.11 9.87 -11.84
C TYR A 68 1.64 10.01 -13.27
N GLU A 69 2.96 9.90 -13.41
CA GLU A 69 3.64 9.93 -14.71
C GLU A 69 3.09 8.89 -15.71
N SER A 70 2.73 7.70 -15.23
CA SER A 70 2.13 6.62 -16.04
C SER A 70 0.78 7.00 -16.65
N ASP A 71 0.04 7.87 -15.97
CA ASP A 71 -1.35 8.23 -16.32
C ASP A 71 -1.41 9.52 -17.14
N MET A 72 -0.31 10.28 -17.18
CA MET A 72 -0.19 11.55 -17.90
C MET A 72 -0.62 11.50 -19.38
N PRO A 73 -0.34 10.44 -20.16
CA PRO A 73 -0.80 10.36 -21.56
C PRO A 73 -2.32 10.42 -21.72
N TRP A 74 -3.06 10.04 -20.67
CA TRP A 74 -4.51 9.90 -20.65
C TRP A 74 -5.22 11.12 -20.06
N ILE A 75 -4.49 12.02 -19.39
CA ILE A 75 -5.07 13.15 -18.67
C ILE A 75 -4.66 14.45 -19.35
N LYS A 76 -5.64 15.27 -19.72
CA LYS A 76 -5.42 16.52 -20.45
C LYS A 76 -6.18 17.68 -19.82
N THR A 77 -5.63 18.88 -19.96
CA THR A 77 -6.35 20.12 -19.66
C THR A 77 -7.65 20.16 -20.45
N GLY A 78 -8.76 20.46 -19.78
CA GLY A 78 -10.10 20.45 -20.35
C GLY A 78 -10.91 19.17 -20.11
N ASP A 79 -10.28 18.08 -19.66
CA ASP A 79 -10.98 16.83 -19.35
C ASP A 79 -12.02 17.05 -18.25
N ALA A 80 -13.18 16.40 -18.40
CA ALA A 80 -14.25 16.43 -17.42
C ALA A 80 -13.93 15.46 -16.28
N VAL A 81 -14.06 15.95 -15.05
CA VAL A 81 -13.78 15.18 -13.83
C VAL A 81 -15.04 15.12 -12.98
N ALA A 82 -15.44 13.90 -12.63
CA ALA A 82 -16.47 13.67 -11.62
C ALA A 82 -15.80 13.59 -10.24
N ILE A 83 -16.23 14.44 -9.31
CA ILE A 83 -15.58 14.64 -8.02
C ILE A 83 -16.55 14.22 -6.91
N THR A 84 -16.03 13.47 -5.95
CA THR A 84 -16.75 13.10 -4.71
C THR A 84 -15.89 13.47 -3.52
N ILE A 85 -16.50 13.96 -2.45
CA ILE A 85 -15.79 14.42 -1.25
C ILE A 85 -16.19 13.51 -0.10
N GLN A 86 -15.21 12.94 0.60
CA GLN A 86 -15.46 11.93 1.61
C GLN A 86 -16.32 12.44 2.78
N SER A 87 -16.18 13.73 3.12
CA SER A 87 -16.97 14.40 4.16
C SER A 87 -18.41 14.73 3.74
N LEU A 88 -18.75 14.59 2.45
CA LEU A 88 -20.08 14.86 1.89
C LEU A 88 -20.55 13.65 1.07
N PRO A 89 -20.86 12.51 1.72
CA PRO A 89 -21.25 11.30 1.03
C PRO A 89 -22.55 11.48 0.24
N GLY A 90 -22.60 10.91 -0.97
CA GLY A 90 -23.78 10.97 -1.85
C GLY A 90 -23.83 12.18 -2.79
N GLU A 91 -23.03 13.22 -2.52
CA GLU A 91 -22.94 14.39 -3.39
C GLU A 91 -21.87 14.22 -4.46
N LYS A 92 -22.21 14.63 -5.69
CA LYS A 92 -21.29 14.60 -6.83
C LYS A 92 -21.09 16.02 -7.35
N PHE A 93 -19.82 16.40 -7.43
CA PHE A 93 -19.38 17.65 -8.04
C PHE A 93 -18.81 17.33 -9.42
N SER A 94 -18.83 18.30 -10.33
CA SER A 94 -18.21 18.16 -11.63
C SER A 94 -17.41 19.42 -11.94
N GLY A 95 -16.23 19.22 -12.51
CA GLY A 95 -15.36 20.30 -12.96
C GLY A 95 -14.52 19.87 -14.15
N LYS A 96 -13.74 20.80 -14.68
CA LYS A 96 -12.78 20.53 -15.74
C LYS A 96 -11.37 20.80 -15.24
N ILE A 97 -10.42 20.01 -15.71
CA ILE A 97 -9.00 20.26 -15.43
C ILE A 97 -8.62 21.61 -16.04
N SER A 98 -8.33 22.58 -15.17
CA SER A 98 -7.99 23.96 -15.55
C SER A 98 -6.49 24.12 -15.84
N PHE A 99 -5.67 23.32 -15.17
CA PHE A 99 -4.22 23.40 -15.24
C PHE A 99 -3.61 22.07 -14.78
N ILE A 100 -2.49 21.68 -15.39
CA ILE A 100 -1.65 20.57 -14.95
C ILE A 100 -0.24 21.13 -14.80
N ASP A 101 0.39 20.89 -13.65
CA ASP A 101 1.76 21.35 -13.40
C ASP A 101 2.70 20.85 -14.52
N PRO A 102 3.52 21.72 -15.14
CA PRO A 102 4.43 21.32 -16.20
C PRO A 102 5.66 20.54 -15.69
N VAL A 103 5.82 20.43 -14.36
CA VAL A 103 6.95 19.78 -13.70
C VAL A 103 6.43 18.71 -12.76
N ILE A 104 6.98 17.50 -12.89
CA ILE A 104 6.70 16.39 -11.97
C ILE A 104 7.55 16.57 -10.71
N ASN A 105 6.94 16.39 -9.54
CA ASN A 105 7.68 16.40 -8.28
C ASN A 105 8.61 15.16 -8.21
N PRO A 106 9.93 15.31 -8.08
CA PRO A 106 10.86 14.19 -8.14
C PRO A 106 10.75 13.24 -6.95
N LYS A 107 10.22 13.70 -5.80
CA LYS A 107 10.05 12.87 -4.60
C LYS A 107 8.80 11.99 -4.68
N THR A 108 7.70 12.54 -5.18
CA THR A 108 6.40 11.85 -5.21
C THR A 108 6.07 11.27 -6.58
N ARG A 109 6.80 11.64 -7.64
CA ARG A 109 6.59 11.22 -9.04
C ARG A 109 5.19 11.54 -9.59
N VAL A 110 4.58 12.62 -9.08
CA VAL A 110 3.28 13.13 -9.54
C VAL A 110 3.38 14.59 -10.01
N ALA A 111 2.51 14.98 -10.94
CA ALA A 111 2.19 16.37 -11.24
C ALA A 111 0.81 16.71 -10.66
N ARG A 112 0.56 17.96 -10.28
CA ARG A 112 -0.77 18.36 -9.78
C ARG A 112 -1.67 18.79 -10.92
N ALA A 113 -2.87 18.22 -10.99
CA ALA A 113 -3.96 18.70 -11.82
C ALA A 113 -4.91 19.55 -10.96
N ARG A 114 -5.16 20.78 -11.37
CA ARG A 114 -6.03 21.74 -10.67
C ARG A 114 -7.39 21.85 -11.34
N ILE A 115 -8.44 21.77 -10.53
CA ILE A 115 -9.83 22.02 -10.95
C ILE A 115 -10.41 23.13 -10.07
N GLU A 116 -11.11 24.07 -10.68
CA GLU A 116 -11.81 25.12 -9.96
C GLU A 116 -13.28 24.76 -9.77
N LEU A 117 -13.75 24.78 -8.53
CA LEU A 117 -15.15 24.54 -8.18
C LEU A 117 -15.75 25.78 -7.54
N LYS A 118 -17.01 26.06 -7.90
CA LYS A 118 -17.84 27.02 -7.15
C LYS A 118 -18.20 26.39 -5.81
N ASN A 119 -18.20 27.19 -4.76
CA ASN A 119 -18.47 26.73 -3.39
C ASN A 119 -19.68 27.47 -2.79
N PRO A 120 -20.88 27.31 -3.35
CA PRO A 120 -22.08 27.96 -2.81
C PRO A 120 -22.33 27.47 -1.38
N GLY A 121 -22.56 28.41 -0.46
CA GLY A 121 -22.77 28.10 0.95
C GLY A 121 -21.51 27.66 1.71
N GLN A 122 -20.31 27.81 1.13
CA GLN A 122 -19.02 27.53 1.78
C GLN A 122 -18.93 26.11 2.38
N ARG A 123 -19.57 25.14 1.72
CA ARG A 123 -19.68 23.75 2.20
C ARG A 123 -18.38 22.99 1.99
N LEU A 124 -17.64 23.35 0.95
CA LEU A 124 -16.33 22.79 0.64
C LEU A 124 -15.28 23.57 1.41
N LYS A 125 -14.57 22.90 2.33
CA LYS A 125 -13.53 23.52 3.14
C LYS A 125 -12.15 23.14 2.58
N PRO A 126 -11.14 24.03 2.69
CA PRO A 126 -9.76 23.67 2.41
C PRO A 126 -9.32 22.43 3.18
N GLU A 127 -8.34 21.70 2.65
CA GLU A 127 -7.78 20.46 3.23
C GLU A 127 -8.74 19.26 3.30
N MET A 128 -9.95 19.34 2.73
CA MET A 128 -10.82 18.17 2.58
C MET A 128 -10.30 17.21 1.50
N PHE A 129 -10.41 15.90 1.75
CA PHE A 129 -10.10 14.86 0.76
C PHE A 129 -11.18 14.76 -0.31
N ALA A 130 -10.74 14.77 -1.57
CA ALA A 130 -11.58 14.59 -2.74
C ALA A 130 -11.06 13.41 -3.57
N ASN A 131 -11.98 12.69 -4.19
CA ASN A 131 -11.68 11.69 -5.21
C ASN A 131 -12.19 12.21 -6.56
N GLY A 132 -11.34 12.11 -7.59
CA GLY A 132 -11.63 12.55 -8.95
C GLY A 132 -11.60 11.37 -9.91
N LEU A 133 -12.66 11.21 -10.70
CA LEU A 133 -12.74 10.22 -11.76
C LEU A 133 -12.72 10.92 -13.12
N VAL A 134 -11.68 10.65 -13.90
CA VAL A 134 -11.53 11.10 -15.29
C VAL A 134 -11.80 9.92 -16.22
N LYS A 135 -12.61 10.13 -17.24
CA LYS A 135 -12.83 9.13 -18.31
C LYS A 135 -12.12 9.59 -19.56
N SER A 136 -11.04 8.90 -19.93
CA SER A 136 -10.26 9.22 -21.12
C SER A 136 -10.43 8.15 -22.20
N PRO A 137 -10.94 8.50 -23.39
CA PRO A 137 -11.04 7.55 -24.49
C PRO A 137 -9.64 7.25 -25.07
N LEU A 138 -9.41 5.98 -25.40
CA LEU A 138 -8.28 5.55 -26.23
C LEU A 138 -8.34 6.27 -27.59
N LYS A 139 -7.42 7.20 -27.87
CA LYS A 139 -7.30 7.78 -29.22
C LYS A 139 -6.59 6.80 -30.14
N GLY A 140 -7.20 6.48 -31.28
CA GLY A 140 -6.56 5.75 -32.39
C GLY A 140 -6.67 4.23 -32.33
N SER A 141 -7.69 3.66 -31.69
CA SER A 141 -7.91 2.21 -31.72
C SER A 141 -8.87 1.86 -32.85
N GLU A 142 -8.37 1.14 -33.85
CA GLU A 142 -9.15 0.06 -34.45
C GLU A 142 -9.80 -0.76 -33.31
N PRO A 143 -10.98 -1.38 -33.51
CA PRO A 143 -11.60 -2.20 -32.48
C PRO A 143 -10.57 -3.16 -31.86
N ALA A 144 -10.22 -2.89 -30.59
CA ALA A 144 -9.14 -3.58 -29.90
C ALA A 144 -9.75 -4.63 -28.98
N LEU A 145 -9.19 -5.85 -29.01
CA LEU A 145 -9.60 -6.91 -28.12
C LEU A 145 -9.28 -6.53 -26.69
N VAL A 146 -10.24 -6.72 -25.79
CA VAL A 146 -10.10 -6.43 -24.37
C VAL A 146 -10.45 -7.66 -23.56
N VAL A 147 -9.68 -7.90 -22.50
CA VAL A 147 -9.91 -9.01 -21.59
C VAL A 147 -9.96 -8.52 -20.14
N PRO A 148 -10.78 -9.13 -19.27
CA PRO A 148 -10.78 -8.80 -17.84
C PRO A 148 -9.41 -9.05 -17.21
N LYS A 149 -8.99 -8.21 -16.27
CA LYS A 149 -7.72 -8.41 -15.54
C LYS A 149 -7.64 -9.78 -14.87
N SER A 150 -8.77 -10.33 -14.42
CA SER A 150 -8.86 -11.64 -13.76
C SER A 150 -8.53 -12.82 -14.69
N ALA A 151 -8.61 -12.63 -16.00
CA ALA A 151 -8.28 -13.66 -16.99
C ALA A 151 -6.77 -13.74 -17.28
N VAL A 152 -6.03 -12.69 -16.94
CA VAL A 152 -4.61 -12.56 -17.27
C VAL A 152 -3.76 -13.02 -16.09
N MET A 153 -2.84 -13.93 -16.37
CA MET A 153 -1.89 -14.48 -15.42
C MET A 153 -0.47 -14.00 -15.75
N TRP A 154 0.31 -13.67 -14.73
CA TRP A 154 1.63 -13.06 -14.88
C TRP A 154 2.72 -14.04 -14.42
N THR A 155 3.72 -14.29 -15.26
CA THR A 155 4.92 -15.08 -14.89
C THR A 155 6.14 -14.21 -14.64
N GLY A 156 5.94 -12.95 -14.24
CA GLY A 156 7.00 -11.94 -14.14
C GLY A 156 7.22 -11.21 -15.46
N GLU A 157 7.84 -11.87 -16.44
CA GLU A 157 8.16 -11.26 -17.74
C GLU A 157 7.06 -11.45 -18.80
N ARG A 158 6.23 -12.49 -18.65
CA ARG A 158 5.21 -12.86 -19.65
C ARG A 158 3.81 -12.72 -19.07
N SER A 159 2.87 -12.46 -19.97
CA SER A 159 1.44 -12.48 -19.68
C SER A 159 0.79 -13.63 -20.42
N VAL A 160 0.04 -14.45 -19.71
CA VAL A 160 -0.61 -15.64 -20.28
C VAL A 160 -2.09 -15.68 -19.93
N VAL A 161 -2.88 -16.29 -20.80
CA VAL A 161 -4.32 -16.52 -20.64
C VAL A 161 -4.63 -17.98 -20.97
N TYR A 162 -5.73 -18.49 -20.42
CA TYR A 162 -6.22 -19.83 -20.74
C TYR A 162 -7.39 -19.75 -21.70
N VAL A 163 -7.15 -20.18 -22.95
CA VAL A 163 -8.17 -20.25 -23.99
C VAL A 163 -8.87 -21.60 -23.90
N LYS A 164 -10.20 -21.58 -23.89
CA LYS A 164 -11.02 -22.78 -23.93
C LYS A 164 -10.85 -23.45 -25.29
N ASN A 165 -10.43 -24.70 -25.28
CA ASN A 165 -10.39 -25.55 -26.45
C ASN A 165 -11.47 -26.63 -26.31
N THR A 166 -12.44 -26.62 -27.22
CA THR A 166 -13.53 -27.59 -27.21
C THR A 166 -13.24 -28.68 -28.23
N SER A 167 -12.96 -29.90 -27.75
CA SER A 167 -12.95 -31.09 -28.59
C SER A 167 -14.31 -31.78 -28.49
N ALA A 168 -14.68 -32.57 -29.50
CA ALA A 168 -15.98 -33.25 -29.62
C ALA A 168 -16.40 -34.09 -28.39
N THR A 169 -15.48 -34.39 -27.48
CA THR A 169 -15.72 -35.20 -26.28
C THR A 169 -15.27 -34.55 -24.96
N ASN A 170 -14.59 -33.39 -24.95
CA ASN A 170 -14.08 -32.76 -23.73
C ASN A 170 -13.84 -31.25 -23.88
N VAL A 171 -14.05 -30.50 -22.80
CA VAL A 171 -13.64 -29.09 -22.67
C VAL A 171 -12.26 -29.03 -22.02
N GLY A 172 -11.27 -28.53 -22.74
CA GLY A 172 -9.92 -28.29 -22.25
C GLY A 172 -9.60 -26.80 -22.21
N PHE A 173 -8.51 -26.45 -21.53
CA PHE A 173 -7.92 -25.12 -21.58
C PHE A 173 -6.48 -25.22 -22.06
N ALA A 174 -6.10 -24.32 -22.96
CA ALA A 174 -4.75 -24.21 -23.49
C ALA A 174 -4.13 -22.88 -23.04
N LEU A 175 -2.90 -22.95 -22.53
CA LEU A 175 -2.13 -21.76 -22.20
C LEU A 175 -1.75 -21.03 -23.50
N ARG A 176 -1.97 -19.72 -23.52
CA ARG A 176 -1.60 -18.83 -24.61
C ARG A 176 -0.88 -17.63 -24.05
N GLU A 177 0.31 -17.35 -24.58
CA GLU A 177 1.01 -16.11 -24.28
C GLU A 177 0.37 -14.95 -25.05
N VAL A 178 0.22 -13.81 -24.36
CA VAL A 178 -0.41 -12.60 -24.91
C VAL A 178 0.46 -11.39 -24.67
N THR A 179 0.45 -10.48 -25.63
CA THR A 179 1.06 -9.16 -25.45
C THR A 179 0.00 -8.19 -24.98
N LEU A 180 0.14 -7.69 -23.75
CA LEU A 180 -0.78 -6.71 -23.18
C LEU A 180 -0.50 -5.30 -23.71
N GLY A 181 -1.58 -4.57 -23.94
CA GLY A 181 -1.60 -3.13 -24.15
C GLY A 181 -1.93 -2.37 -22.86
N PRO A 182 -2.40 -1.11 -22.99
CA PRO A 182 -2.75 -0.31 -21.83
C PRO A 182 -3.92 -0.93 -21.03
N GLY A 183 -3.92 -0.69 -19.71
CA GLY A 183 -5.02 -1.07 -18.84
C GLY A 183 -6.21 -0.11 -18.98
N LEU A 184 -7.42 -0.65 -18.90
CA LEU A 184 -8.70 0.06 -19.00
C LEU A 184 -9.54 -0.21 -17.75
N GLY A 185 -9.15 0.38 -16.62
CA GLY A 185 -9.79 0.09 -15.33
C GLY A 185 -9.64 -1.38 -14.95
N ASP A 186 -10.71 -2.17 -15.09
CA ASP A 186 -10.77 -3.59 -14.73
C ASP A 186 -10.44 -4.54 -15.89
N SER A 187 -9.95 -4.01 -17.02
CA SER A 187 -9.56 -4.80 -18.20
C SER A 187 -8.17 -4.42 -18.72
N TYR A 188 -7.59 -5.26 -19.56
CA TYR A 188 -6.42 -4.98 -20.38
C TYR A 188 -6.78 -5.02 -21.86
N VAL A 189 -6.15 -4.15 -22.65
CA VAL A 189 -6.12 -4.30 -24.11
C VAL A 189 -5.19 -5.45 -24.48
N ILE A 190 -5.55 -6.26 -25.46
CA ILE A 190 -4.70 -7.27 -26.07
C ILE A 190 -4.14 -6.73 -27.38
N LYS A 191 -2.81 -6.69 -27.49
CA LYS A 191 -2.10 -6.32 -28.72
C LYS A 191 -1.85 -7.51 -29.62
N ASP A 192 -1.59 -8.68 -29.03
CA ASP A 192 -1.29 -9.91 -29.75
C ASP A 192 -1.56 -11.16 -28.89
N GLY A 193 -1.79 -12.30 -29.54
CA GLY A 193 -1.92 -13.62 -28.91
C GLY A 193 -3.35 -14.16 -28.78
N LEU A 194 -4.37 -13.30 -28.98
CA LEU A 194 -5.79 -13.69 -29.02
C LEU A 194 -6.49 -13.17 -30.26
N GLN A 195 -7.57 -13.85 -30.64
CA GLN A 195 -8.48 -13.49 -31.71
C GLN A 195 -9.89 -13.24 -31.18
N GLU A 196 -10.68 -12.47 -31.94
CA GLU A 196 -12.08 -12.23 -31.60
C GLU A 196 -12.88 -13.54 -31.63
N GLY A 197 -13.75 -13.73 -30.63
CA GLY A 197 -14.57 -14.92 -30.49
C GLY A 197 -13.91 -16.08 -29.72
N GLU A 198 -12.63 -15.99 -29.37
CA GLU A 198 -12.00 -16.97 -28.47
C GLU A 198 -12.56 -16.85 -27.04
N GLU A 199 -13.02 -17.96 -26.48
CA GLU A 199 -13.48 -18.02 -25.09
C GLU A 199 -12.28 -18.21 -24.15
N ILE A 200 -12.14 -17.37 -23.13
CA ILE A 200 -11.06 -17.44 -22.15
C ILE A 200 -11.59 -17.68 -20.73
N ALA A 201 -10.77 -18.29 -19.89
CA ALA A 201 -11.07 -18.43 -18.47
C ALA A 201 -10.89 -17.09 -17.74
N THR A 202 -11.95 -16.60 -17.11
CA THR A 202 -11.93 -15.35 -16.32
C THR A 202 -11.87 -15.57 -14.81
N ASN A 203 -12.18 -16.79 -14.36
CA ASN A 203 -12.19 -17.22 -12.96
C ASN A 203 -11.51 -18.59 -12.83
N GLY A 204 -10.85 -18.85 -11.70
CA GLY A 204 -10.21 -20.14 -11.43
C GLY A 204 -8.98 -20.44 -12.30
N THR A 205 -8.37 -19.41 -12.92
CA THR A 205 -7.20 -19.52 -13.80
C THR A 205 -6.01 -20.22 -13.13
N PHE A 206 -5.76 -19.97 -11.84
CA PHE A 206 -4.76 -20.70 -11.06
C PHE A 206 -5.05 -22.20 -10.91
N SER A 207 -6.32 -22.57 -10.75
CA SER A 207 -6.71 -23.98 -10.65
C SER A 207 -6.51 -24.71 -11.99
N ILE A 208 -6.78 -24.00 -13.09
CA ILE A 208 -6.52 -24.50 -14.45
C ILE A 208 -5.02 -24.69 -14.67
N ASP A 209 -4.19 -23.72 -14.28
CA ASP A 209 -2.72 -23.81 -14.36
C ASP A 209 -2.16 -24.97 -13.54
N ALA A 210 -2.61 -25.12 -12.29
CA ALA A 210 -2.19 -26.24 -11.43
C ALA A 210 -2.57 -27.60 -12.03
N ALA A 211 -3.78 -27.74 -12.58
CA ALA A 211 -4.22 -28.96 -13.24
C ALA A 211 -3.40 -29.24 -14.52
N ALA A 212 -3.09 -28.19 -15.31
CA ALA A 212 -2.23 -28.31 -16.48
C ALA A 212 -0.82 -28.78 -16.09
N GLN A 213 -0.24 -28.21 -15.04
CA GLN A 213 1.06 -28.59 -14.53
C GLN A 213 1.09 -30.05 -14.03
N LEU A 214 0.08 -30.48 -13.26
CA LEU A 214 -0.05 -31.87 -12.79
C LEU A 214 -0.21 -32.86 -13.95
N ALA A 215 -0.89 -32.44 -15.03
CA ALA A 215 -1.05 -33.23 -16.24
C ALA A 215 0.18 -33.17 -17.18
N GLY A 216 1.27 -32.48 -16.79
CA GLY A 216 2.47 -32.31 -17.62
C GLY A 216 2.22 -31.49 -18.89
N LYS A 217 1.16 -30.68 -18.93
CA LYS A 217 0.84 -29.76 -20.02
C LYS A 217 1.59 -28.43 -19.84
N PRO A 218 1.70 -27.61 -20.90
CA PRO A 218 2.20 -26.24 -20.79
C PRO A 218 1.50 -25.46 -19.67
N SER A 219 2.30 -24.90 -18.76
CA SER A 219 1.85 -24.14 -17.60
C SER A 219 2.75 -22.92 -17.39
N MET A 220 2.38 -22.05 -16.45
CA MET A 220 3.18 -20.87 -16.09
C MET A 220 4.62 -21.22 -15.69
N MET A 221 4.79 -22.37 -15.02
CA MET A 221 6.08 -22.86 -14.54
C MET A 221 6.82 -23.75 -15.53
N ASN A 222 6.10 -24.40 -16.46
CA ASN A 222 6.69 -25.26 -17.47
C ASN A 222 6.13 -24.94 -18.87
N PRO A 223 6.77 -24.03 -19.63
CA PRO A 223 6.25 -23.54 -20.92
C PRO A 223 6.16 -24.61 -22.01
N GLU A 224 7.11 -25.55 -22.04
CA GLU A 224 7.17 -26.59 -23.08
C GLU A 224 6.31 -27.82 -22.74
N GLY A 225 5.77 -27.89 -21.51
CA GLY A 225 5.16 -29.11 -20.98
C GLY A 225 6.19 -30.20 -20.72
N GLY A 226 5.73 -31.40 -20.39
CA GLY A 226 6.56 -32.55 -20.04
C GLY A 226 6.43 -33.00 -18.59
N ALA A 227 6.66 -34.29 -18.36
CA ALA A 227 6.60 -34.89 -17.04
C ALA A 227 7.64 -34.27 -16.11
N GLN A 228 7.20 -33.70 -15.00
CA GLN A 228 8.12 -33.36 -13.91
C GLN A 228 8.73 -34.66 -13.39
N SER A 229 10.06 -34.75 -13.38
CA SER A 229 10.78 -35.81 -12.69
C SER A 229 10.49 -35.70 -11.19
N MET A 230 9.50 -36.47 -10.74
CA MET A 230 9.29 -36.76 -9.32
C MET A 230 10.40 -37.72 -8.90
N GLY A 231 11.51 -37.17 -8.43
CA GLY A 231 12.62 -37.93 -7.88
C GLY A 231 12.21 -38.74 -6.64
N HIS A 232 12.22 -40.07 -6.81
CA HIS A 232 12.44 -41.15 -5.84
C HIS A 232 11.36 -41.54 -4.79
N ASN A 233 10.64 -42.62 -5.14
CA ASN A 233 10.59 -43.95 -4.50
C ASN A 233 10.52 -44.05 -2.96
N HIS A 234 9.37 -44.47 -2.43
CA HIS A 234 9.29 -45.54 -1.43
C HIS A 234 7.93 -46.24 -1.50
N GLY A 235 7.97 -47.57 -1.62
CA GLY A 235 7.19 -48.50 -0.80
C GLY A 235 5.67 -48.54 -1.01
N ASP A 236 5.27 -49.50 -1.83
CA ASP A 236 4.05 -50.32 -1.73
C ASP A 236 3.32 -50.26 -0.36
N MET A 237 2.02 -49.92 -0.38
CA MET A 237 0.92 -50.68 0.25
C MET A 237 -0.43 -49.93 0.21
N ASN A 238 -1.33 -50.50 -0.59
CA ASN A 238 -2.78 -50.68 -0.44
C ASN A 238 -3.77 -49.53 -0.03
N MET A 239 -4.83 -49.52 -0.83
CA MET A 239 -6.12 -48.79 -0.83
C MET A 239 -6.85 -48.63 0.52
N GLN A 240 -7.42 -47.44 0.77
CA GLN A 240 -8.86 -47.29 1.07
C GLN A 240 -9.38 -45.85 0.96
N ASP A 241 -10.63 -45.73 0.50
CA ASP A 241 -11.43 -44.54 0.20
C ASP A 241 -11.56 -43.51 1.35
N GLY A 242 -11.67 -42.21 1.00
CA GLY A 242 -12.21 -41.20 1.91
C GLY A 242 -11.95 -39.73 1.55
N GLU A 243 -12.95 -39.08 0.95
CA GLU A 243 -13.32 -37.64 1.01
C GLU A 243 -12.25 -36.55 0.74
N MET A 244 -12.47 -35.79 -0.36
CA MET A 244 -11.80 -34.52 -0.63
C MET A 244 -12.15 -33.45 0.43
N LYS A 245 -11.17 -33.05 1.24
CA LYS A 245 -11.19 -31.80 2.02
C LYS A 245 -10.21 -30.79 1.44
N ARG A 246 -10.67 -29.52 1.43
CA ARG A 246 -10.00 -28.31 0.92
C ARG A 246 -8.59 -28.13 1.51
N PRO A 247 -7.62 -27.51 0.79
CA PRO A 247 -6.26 -27.37 1.28
C PRO A 247 -6.17 -26.28 2.37
N HIS A 248 -6.23 -26.70 3.64
CA HIS A 248 -5.51 -25.98 4.67
C HIS A 248 -4.03 -26.32 4.51
N SER A 249 -3.15 -25.33 4.60
CA SER A 249 -1.71 -25.57 4.67
C SER A 249 -1.43 -26.50 5.85
N ASP A 250 -0.96 -27.72 5.58
CA ASP A 250 -0.65 -28.67 6.64
C ASP A 250 0.36 -28.07 7.61
N ARG A 251 -0.09 -27.94 8.86
CA ARG A 251 0.77 -27.53 9.97
C ARG A 251 1.72 -28.68 10.27
N ILE A 252 2.97 -28.34 10.49
CA ILE A 252 3.98 -29.33 10.86
C ILE A 252 3.92 -29.55 12.37
N THR A 253 3.65 -30.80 12.78
CA THR A 253 3.67 -31.20 14.18
C THR A 253 5.10 -31.16 14.73
N LEU A 254 5.30 -30.46 15.85
CA LEU A 254 6.58 -30.35 16.53
C LEU A 254 6.64 -31.24 17.78
N GLY A 255 7.80 -31.83 18.04
CA GLY A 255 8.10 -32.45 19.33
C GLY A 255 8.17 -31.41 20.45
N SER A 256 8.04 -31.84 21.71
CA SER A 256 7.98 -30.96 22.89
C SER A 256 9.15 -29.98 22.99
N GLN A 257 10.37 -30.44 22.73
CA GLN A 257 11.59 -29.61 22.73
C GLN A 257 11.58 -28.57 21.59
N ALA A 258 11.19 -28.95 20.38
CA ALA A 258 11.10 -28.04 19.24
C ALA A 258 10.00 -27.00 19.44
N LYS A 259 8.85 -27.41 19.99
CA LYS A 259 7.77 -26.51 20.39
C LYS A 259 8.27 -25.47 21.39
N GLN A 260 8.99 -25.88 22.44
CA GLN A 260 9.56 -24.96 23.42
C GLN A 260 10.53 -23.95 22.77
N VAL A 261 11.33 -24.39 21.80
CA VAL A 261 12.24 -23.50 21.08
C VAL A 261 11.49 -22.40 20.31
N ILE A 262 10.44 -22.79 19.56
CA ILE A 262 9.67 -21.83 18.76
C ILE A 262 8.85 -20.87 19.65
N VAL A 263 8.32 -21.32 20.79
CA VAL A 263 7.67 -20.43 21.78
C VAL A 263 8.62 -19.32 22.23
N ILE A 264 9.83 -19.70 22.68
CA ILE A 264 10.83 -18.75 23.19
C ILE A 264 11.30 -17.80 22.08
N LEU A 265 11.43 -18.30 20.84
CA LEU A 265 11.73 -17.48 19.67
C LEU A 265 10.66 -16.40 19.46
N PHE A 266 9.37 -16.76 19.49
CA PHE A 266 8.28 -15.80 19.32
C PHE A 266 8.25 -14.77 20.46
N ASP A 267 8.49 -15.18 21.70
CA ASP A 267 8.55 -14.26 22.84
C ASP A 267 9.67 -13.23 22.70
N LYS A 268 10.86 -13.67 22.29
CA LYS A 268 12.01 -12.79 22.07
C LYS A 268 11.80 -11.87 20.87
N TYR A 269 11.21 -12.38 19.78
CA TYR A 269 10.82 -11.56 18.64
C TYR A 269 9.81 -10.47 19.03
N LEU A 270 8.79 -10.81 19.82
CA LEU A 270 7.77 -9.86 20.24
C LEU A 270 8.34 -8.78 21.16
N LYS A 271 9.27 -9.15 22.06
CA LYS A 271 10.01 -8.18 22.88
C LYS A 271 10.79 -7.18 22.02
N LEU A 272 11.43 -7.66 20.95
CA LEU A 272 12.11 -6.79 19.97
C LEU A 272 11.12 -5.89 19.23
N LYS A 273 10.01 -6.46 18.74
CA LYS A 273 8.92 -5.72 18.09
C LYS A 273 8.40 -4.60 19.00
N ASP A 274 8.15 -4.89 20.27
CA ASP A 274 7.62 -3.93 21.24
C ASP A 274 8.61 -2.81 21.55
N ALA A 275 9.91 -3.11 21.61
CA ALA A 275 10.94 -2.09 21.77
C ALA A 275 10.98 -1.12 20.57
N LEU A 276 10.85 -1.63 19.34
CA LEU A 276 10.78 -0.82 18.12
C LEU A 276 9.51 0.03 18.03
N THR A 277 8.38 -0.44 18.57
CA THR A 277 7.15 0.37 18.63
C THR A 277 7.26 1.56 19.57
N LYS A 278 8.14 1.50 20.58
CA LYS A 278 8.32 2.54 21.60
C LYS A 278 9.49 3.49 21.31
N ASP A 279 10.03 3.45 20.08
CA ASP A 279 11.24 4.18 19.68
C ASP A 279 12.43 4.01 20.66
N ASN A 280 12.49 2.87 21.36
CA ASN A 280 13.52 2.63 22.37
C ASN A 280 14.68 1.83 21.77
N ARG A 281 15.70 2.56 21.31
CA ARG A 281 16.90 1.98 20.66
C ARG A 281 17.67 1.03 21.56
N GLU A 282 17.87 1.38 22.83
CA GLU A 282 18.63 0.54 23.78
C GLU A 282 17.90 -0.78 24.04
N ALA A 283 16.59 -0.71 24.30
CA ALA A 283 15.76 -1.90 24.46
C ALA A 283 15.70 -2.76 23.18
N ALA A 284 15.68 -2.13 22.01
CA ALA A 284 15.66 -2.84 20.73
C ALA A 284 16.98 -3.59 20.49
N ILE A 285 18.14 -2.94 20.73
CA ILE A 285 19.45 -3.58 20.62
C ILE A 285 19.59 -4.71 21.64
N GLY A 286 19.16 -4.48 22.89
CA GLY A 286 19.16 -5.50 23.94
C GLY A 286 18.31 -6.72 23.57
N ALA A 287 17.07 -6.50 23.11
CA ALA A 287 16.16 -7.56 22.70
C ALA A 287 16.68 -8.32 21.45
N ALA A 288 17.28 -7.62 20.48
CA ALA A 288 17.87 -8.24 19.32
C ALA A 288 19.10 -9.11 19.68
N THR A 289 19.95 -8.64 20.60
CA THR A 289 21.09 -9.41 21.13
C THR A 289 20.62 -10.65 21.87
N GLU A 290 19.61 -10.52 22.73
CA GLU A 290 19.01 -11.66 23.44
C GLU A 290 18.40 -12.70 22.49
N LEU A 291 17.85 -12.27 21.35
CA LEU A 291 17.31 -13.16 20.31
C LEU A 291 18.43 -13.87 19.56
N SER A 292 19.48 -13.16 19.12
CA SER A 292 20.59 -13.76 18.39
C SER A 292 21.36 -14.76 19.26
N THR A 293 21.68 -14.41 20.51
CA THR A 293 22.37 -15.30 21.45
C THR A 293 21.54 -16.52 21.84
N TYR A 294 20.21 -16.37 21.84
CA TYR A 294 19.33 -17.53 22.04
C TYR A 294 19.41 -18.49 20.86
N LEU A 295 19.29 -17.96 19.63
CA LEU A 295 19.33 -18.76 18.40
C LEU A 295 20.66 -19.48 18.20
N GLU A 296 21.77 -18.88 18.63
CA GLU A 296 23.10 -19.51 18.61
C GLU A 296 23.17 -20.80 19.46
N LYS A 297 22.38 -20.88 20.53
CA LYS A 297 22.34 -22.05 21.44
C LYS A 297 21.37 -23.14 20.97
N VAL A 298 20.54 -22.87 19.96
CA VAL A 298 19.55 -23.84 19.48
C VAL A 298 20.24 -24.90 18.64
N LYS A 299 20.18 -26.16 19.10
CA LYS A 299 20.74 -27.29 18.36
C LYS A 299 19.84 -27.67 17.19
N MET A 300 20.45 -27.80 16.01
CA MET A 300 19.77 -28.20 14.77
C MET A 300 19.05 -29.55 14.88
N SER A 301 19.58 -30.46 15.70
CA SER A 301 19.03 -31.81 15.95
C SER A 301 17.70 -31.84 16.73
N VAL A 302 17.25 -30.69 17.27
CA VAL A 302 15.96 -30.57 17.95
C VAL A 302 14.79 -30.68 16.96
N PHE A 303 14.98 -30.23 15.72
CA PHE A 303 13.98 -30.29 14.66
C PHE A 303 14.17 -31.55 13.82
N LYS A 304 13.08 -32.27 13.52
CA LYS A 304 13.08 -33.53 12.77
C LYS A 304 12.10 -33.45 11.59
N GLY A 305 12.33 -34.24 10.55
CA GLY A 305 11.46 -34.30 9.36
C GLY A 305 11.26 -32.93 8.71
N ASP A 306 10.03 -32.61 8.32
CA ASP A 306 9.69 -31.34 7.67
C ASP A 306 10.02 -30.12 8.54
N ALA A 307 9.96 -30.26 9.87
CA ALA A 307 10.32 -29.18 10.78
C ALA A 307 11.80 -28.81 10.68
N HIS A 308 12.67 -29.80 10.42
CA HIS A 308 14.09 -29.57 10.20
C HIS A 308 14.33 -28.76 8.92
N ILE A 309 13.60 -29.08 7.84
CA ILE A 309 13.70 -28.37 6.57
C ILE A 309 13.28 -26.90 6.72
N GLN A 310 12.16 -26.64 7.41
CA GLN A 310 11.72 -25.27 7.66
C GLN A 310 12.70 -24.51 8.56
N TRP A 311 13.23 -25.18 9.59
CA TRP A 311 14.19 -24.57 10.51
C TRP A 311 15.52 -24.23 9.82
N MET A 312 16.03 -25.11 8.94
CA MET A 312 17.23 -24.83 8.12
C MET A 312 17.05 -23.59 7.24
N LYS A 313 15.85 -23.41 6.65
CA LYS A 313 15.56 -22.28 5.76
C LYS A 313 15.40 -20.94 6.48
N HIS A 314 14.93 -20.94 7.73
CA HIS A 314 14.50 -19.71 8.41
C HIS A 314 15.25 -19.40 9.70
N GLY A 315 15.80 -20.39 10.40
CA GLY A 315 16.52 -20.18 11.66
C GLY A 315 17.77 -19.31 11.50
N GLU A 316 18.59 -19.59 10.48
CA GLU A 316 19.82 -18.82 10.22
C GLU A 316 19.53 -17.37 9.77
N PRO A 317 18.59 -17.11 8.83
CA PRO A 317 18.19 -15.74 8.52
C PRO A 317 17.68 -14.93 9.73
N ILE A 318 16.90 -15.53 10.63
CA ILE A 318 16.42 -14.85 11.84
C ILE A 318 17.60 -14.51 12.78
N LYS A 319 18.58 -15.42 12.92
CA LYS A 319 19.80 -15.18 13.72
C LYS A 319 20.63 -14.05 13.12
N THR A 320 20.87 -14.06 11.82
CA THR A 320 21.66 -13.04 11.13
C THR A 320 20.95 -11.68 11.15
N GLY A 321 19.64 -11.65 10.91
CA GLY A 321 18.84 -10.44 10.99
C GLY A 321 18.83 -9.84 12.40
N SER A 322 18.71 -10.67 13.44
CA SER A 322 18.75 -10.17 14.83
C SER A 322 20.12 -9.61 15.19
N LEU A 323 21.21 -10.23 14.73
CA LEU A 323 22.56 -9.68 14.90
C LEU A 323 22.76 -8.36 14.14
N ALA A 324 22.20 -8.23 12.93
CA ALA A 324 22.25 -6.99 12.15
C ALA A 324 21.50 -5.84 12.85
N ILE A 325 20.34 -6.13 13.46
CA ILE A 325 19.60 -5.17 14.27
C ILE A 325 20.41 -4.77 15.51
N ALA A 326 21.03 -5.72 16.22
CA ALA A 326 21.86 -5.43 17.39
C ALA A 326 23.07 -4.53 17.07
N LYS A 327 23.59 -4.61 15.83
CA LYS A 327 24.71 -3.80 15.33
C LYS A 327 24.27 -2.49 14.64
N SER A 328 22.97 -2.20 14.59
CA SER A 328 22.46 -1.02 13.91
C SER A 328 22.89 0.28 14.59
N LYS A 329 23.19 1.32 13.80
CA LYS A 329 23.62 2.63 14.30
C LYS A 329 22.45 3.43 14.88
N ASP A 330 21.28 3.31 14.27
CA ASP A 330 20.06 4.05 14.59
C ASP A 330 18.80 3.18 14.38
N LEU A 331 17.65 3.70 14.81
CA LEU A 331 16.35 3.01 14.71
C LEU A 331 15.91 2.80 13.25
N VAL A 332 16.30 3.68 12.33
CA VAL A 332 15.92 3.56 10.91
C VAL A 332 16.60 2.33 10.32
N ALA A 333 17.90 2.17 10.55
CA ALA A 333 18.66 0.99 10.16
C ALA A 333 18.13 -0.28 10.86
N ALA A 334 17.79 -0.21 12.15
CA ALA A 334 17.19 -1.32 12.89
C ALA A 334 15.87 -1.78 12.26
N ARG A 335 14.98 -0.84 11.92
CA ARG A 335 13.67 -1.10 11.30
C ARG A 335 13.81 -1.69 9.91
N LYS A 336 14.80 -1.25 9.13
CA LYS A 336 15.09 -1.84 7.82
C LYS A 336 15.43 -3.32 7.93
N GLN A 337 16.29 -3.70 8.87
CA GLN A 337 16.65 -5.10 9.13
C GLN A 337 15.48 -5.90 9.73
N PHE A 338 14.60 -5.25 10.49
CA PHE A 338 13.44 -5.89 11.08
C PHE A 338 12.40 -6.36 10.05
N ILE A 339 12.31 -5.70 8.88
CA ILE A 339 11.44 -6.13 7.77
C ILE A 339 11.80 -7.55 7.34
N ASP A 340 13.05 -7.80 6.96
CA ASP A 340 13.48 -9.14 6.49
C ASP A 340 13.34 -10.20 7.59
N LEU A 341 13.68 -9.84 8.83
CA LEU A 341 13.53 -10.73 9.97
C LEU A 341 12.07 -11.15 10.17
N SER A 342 11.14 -10.19 10.09
CA SER A 342 9.71 -10.43 10.32
C SER A 342 9.09 -11.43 9.33
N ILE A 343 9.52 -11.41 8.06
CA ILE A 343 9.06 -12.35 7.03
C ILE A 343 9.36 -13.80 7.44
N HIS A 344 10.57 -14.06 7.93
CA HIS A 344 10.97 -15.40 8.35
C HIS A 344 10.22 -15.88 9.58
N VAL A 345 10.02 -15.00 10.57
CA VAL A 345 9.27 -15.36 11.78
C VAL A 345 7.79 -15.62 11.47
N ILE A 346 7.16 -14.80 10.61
CA ILE A 346 5.79 -15.03 10.12
C ILE A 346 5.67 -16.37 9.41
N THR A 347 6.65 -16.71 8.57
CA THR A 347 6.65 -17.99 7.84
C THR A 347 6.70 -19.18 8.80
N LEU A 348 7.56 -19.12 9.83
CA LEU A 348 7.60 -20.13 10.88
C LEU A 348 6.28 -20.19 11.68
N ALA A 349 5.68 -19.05 12.02
CA ALA A 349 4.40 -18.99 12.71
C ALA A 349 3.26 -19.62 11.91
N LYS A 350 3.24 -19.45 10.58
CA LYS A 350 2.24 -20.10 9.71
C LYS A 350 2.44 -21.62 9.64
N ARG A 351 3.69 -22.11 9.62
CA ARG A 351 4.02 -23.53 9.47
C ARG A 351 3.92 -24.34 10.77
N PHE A 352 4.37 -23.78 11.88
CA PHE A 352 4.37 -24.45 13.18
C PHE A 352 3.15 -24.10 14.04
N GLY A 353 2.44 -23.03 13.67
CA GLY A 353 1.33 -22.49 14.44
C GLY A 353 1.81 -21.74 15.69
N PRO A 354 0.98 -20.85 16.24
CA PRO A 354 1.14 -20.46 17.62
C PRO A 354 0.76 -21.64 18.52
N PHE A 355 1.32 -21.67 19.72
CA PHE A 355 1.16 -22.83 20.60
C PHE A 355 0.07 -22.67 21.65
N ASP A 356 -0.23 -21.43 22.05
CA ASP A 356 -1.13 -21.14 23.19
C ASP A 356 -2.11 -20.00 22.94
N LYS A 357 -1.72 -18.96 22.17
CA LYS A 357 -2.54 -17.77 21.89
C LYS A 357 -2.46 -17.38 20.43
N PRO A 358 -3.54 -16.86 19.82
CA PRO A 358 -3.50 -16.43 18.43
C PRO A 358 -2.45 -15.34 18.22
N LEU A 359 -1.79 -15.39 17.07
CA LEU A 359 -0.92 -14.32 16.60
C LEU A 359 -1.60 -13.64 15.42
N PHE A 360 -1.47 -12.31 15.36
CA PHE A 360 -1.99 -11.49 14.28
C PHE A 360 -0.85 -11.09 13.36
N VAL A 361 -1.02 -11.32 12.06
CA VAL A 361 -0.16 -10.74 11.03
C VAL A 361 -0.73 -9.37 10.72
N GLN A 362 0.01 -8.33 11.11
CA GLN A 362 -0.33 -6.93 10.85
C GLN A 362 0.53 -6.41 9.70
N PHE A 363 0.03 -5.43 8.96
CA PHE A 363 0.65 -4.90 7.75
C PHE A 363 0.67 -3.37 7.73
N CYS A 364 1.76 -2.79 7.24
CA CYS A 364 1.90 -1.35 7.03
C CYS A 364 2.22 -1.12 5.54
N PRO A 365 1.36 -0.43 4.77
CA PRO A 365 1.59 -0.18 3.35
C PRO A 365 2.75 0.79 3.07
N MET A 366 3.09 1.66 4.04
CA MET A 366 4.13 2.69 3.88
C MET A 366 5.53 2.19 4.27
N ALA A 367 5.64 1.01 4.89
CA ALA A 367 6.91 0.42 5.22
C ALA A 367 7.68 0.00 3.95
N ASP A 368 8.99 -0.18 4.06
CA ASP A 368 9.86 -0.62 2.97
C ASP A 368 9.71 0.22 1.68
N GLU A 369 9.84 1.55 1.79
CA GLU A 369 9.74 2.46 0.64
C GLU A 369 8.38 2.35 -0.10
N ASN A 370 7.28 2.18 0.65
CA ASN A 370 5.92 1.95 0.16
C ASN A 370 5.68 0.61 -0.57
N ARG A 371 6.59 -0.36 -0.44
CA ARG A 371 6.32 -1.76 -0.85
C ARG A 371 5.47 -2.52 0.18
N GLY A 372 5.47 -2.01 1.41
CA GLY A 372 4.76 -2.54 2.56
C GLY A 372 5.51 -3.66 3.27
N ALA A 373 5.21 -3.84 4.56
CA ALA A 373 5.84 -4.87 5.38
C ALA A 373 4.87 -5.43 6.45
N GLU A 374 5.07 -6.71 6.80
CA GLU A 374 4.24 -7.44 7.74
C GLU A 374 4.99 -7.75 9.05
N TRP A 375 4.30 -7.73 10.19
CA TRP A 375 4.86 -8.17 11.48
C TRP A 375 3.87 -9.03 12.27
N LEU A 376 4.38 -9.79 13.25
CA LEU A 376 3.52 -10.52 14.20
C LEU A 376 3.22 -9.68 15.44
N SER A 377 1.97 -9.78 15.91
CA SER A 377 1.49 -9.21 17.16
C SER A 377 0.67 -10.23 17.95
N ARG A 378 0.66 -10.09 19.29
CA ARG A 378 -0.26 -10.84 20.18
C ARG A 378 -1.64 -10.18 20.30
N GLU A 379 -1.73 -8.92 19.92
CA GLU A 379 -2.93 -8.09 20.05
C GLU A 379 -3.44 -7.72 18.66
N SER A 380 -4.76 -7.56 18.52
CA SER A 380 -5.37 -7.05 17.29
C SER A 380 -5.21 -5.54 17.12
N GLU A 381 -4.90 -4.82 18.21
CA GLU A 381 -4.57 -3.39 18.18
C GLU A 381 -3.27 -3.18 17.40
N ILE A 382 -3.28 -2.20 16.49
CA ILE A 382 -2.13 -1.89 15.64
C ILE A 382 -1.11 -1.10 16.45
N ARG A 383 0.10 -1.64 16.58
CA ARG A 383 1.27 -0.94 17.11
C ARG A 383 2.43 -1.13 16.16
N ASN A 384 2.67 -0.13 15.32
CA ASN A 384 3.54 -0.19 14.16
C ASN A 384 5.04 -0.10 14.55
N PRO A 385 5.82 -1.18 14.38
CA PRO A 385 7.24 -1.19 14.74
C PRO A 385 8.13 -0.42 13.74
N TYR A 386 7.65 -0.15 12.52
CA TYR A 386 8.42 0.50 11.46
C TYR A 386 8.41 2.03 11.57
N PHE A 387 7.42 2.61 12.23
CA PHE A 387 7.30 4.06 12.39
C PHE A 387 7.23 4.53 13.84
N GLY A 388 7.04 3.62 14.81
CA GLY A 388 7.03 3.96 16.24
C GLY A 388 5.99 5.02 16.57
N ASP A 389 6.36 5.99 17.41
CA ASP A 389 5.48 7.06 17.87
C ASP A 389 4.97 7.96 16.74
N SER A 390 5.69 8.03 15.62
CA SER A 390 5.30 8.87 14.48
C SER A 390 4.01 8.38 13.80
N MET A 391 3.77 7.07 13.79
CA MET A 391 2.57 6.45 13.16
C MET A 391 2.16 5.16 13.87
N LEU A 392 2.06 5.20 15.21
CA LEU A 392 1.90 4.00 16.04
C LEU A 392 0.67 3.16 15.67
N MET A 393 -0.44 3.82 15.35
CA MET A 393 -1.73 3.18 15.02
C MET A 393 -1.91 2.90 13.52
N CYS A 394 -0.91 3.19 12.69
CA CYS A 394 -1.02 3.04 11.23
C CYS A 394 -0.75 1.60 10.79
N GLY A 395 -1.72 0.98 10.15
CA GLY A 395 -1.64 -0.38 9.62
C GLY A 395 -2.98 -1.10 9.65
N GLU A 396 -2.98 -2.36 9.24
CA GLU A 396 -4.16 -3.23 9.22
C GLU A 396 -3.83 -4.65 9.70
N VAL A 397 -4.81 -5.36 10.24
CA VAL A 397 -4.68 -6.80 10.52
C VAL A 397 -5.03 -7.57 9.25
N ARG A 398 -4.08 -8.31 8.68
CA ARG A 398 -4.31 -9.11 7.47
C ARG A 398 -4.75 -10.54 7.75
N GLN A 399 -4.24 -11.12 8.82
CA GLN A 399 -4.48 -12.53 9.12
C GLN A 399 -4.40 -12.79 10.62
N SER A 400 -5.26 -13.70 11.11
CA SER A 400 -5.12 -14.30 12.44
C SER A 400 -4.62 -15.74 12.27
N ILE A 401 -3.48 -16.06 12.85
CA ILE A 401 -2.95 -17.41 12.95
C ILE A 401 -3.45 -17.96 14.29
N LYS A 402 -4.31 -18.98 14.24
CA LYS A 402 -4.97 -19.56 15.42
C LYS A 402 -4.40 -20.89 15.83
#